data_AF-A0A9X8ZYU2-F1
#
_entry.id   AF-A0A9X8ZYU2-F1
#
_cell.length_a   1.000
_cell.length_b   1.000
_cell.length_c   1.000
_cell.angle_alpha   90.00
_cell.angle_beta   90.00
_cell.angle_gamma   90.00
#
_symmetry.space_group_name_H-M   'P 1'
#
loop_
_entity.id
_entity.type
_entity.pdbx_description
1 polymer ?
#
loop_
_entity_poly.entity_id
_entity_poly.type
_entity_poly.pdbx_seq_one_letter_code
_entity_poly.pdbx_strand_id
1 'polypeptide(L)'
;CLGTDTYYVQITKDGEKLKEKNVNGDTTYEYKLPGFDKDGKEKEMEFTALKNLRKEAFLRIYYSEKKGVKSWEEVKKDELPTKVKEKLKVD
;
A
#
# COMPACT_ATOMS: atom_id res chain seq x y z
N CYS A 1 10.42 -19.41 10.12
CA CYS A 1 10.37 -18.80 8.78
C CYS A 1 9.85 -17.38 8.94
N LEU A 2 10.66 -16.37 8.63
CA LEU A 2 10.33 -14.96 8.87
C LEU A 2 9.22 -14.52 7.90
N GLY A 3 7.97 -14.71 8.31
CA GLY A 3 6.77 -14.37 7.55
C GLY A 3 6.78 -12.89 7.20
N THR A 4 6.85 -12.60 5.91
CA THR A 4 6.53 -11.28 5.41
C THR A 4 5.08 -11.37 4.94
N ASP A 5 4.19 -10.73 5.67
CA ASP A 5 2.79 -10.62 5.30
C ASP A 5 2.66 -9.68 4.11
N THR A 6 1.77 -10.03 3.20
CA THR A 6 1.62 -9.31 1.94
C THR A 6 0.22 -8.74 1.88
N TYR A 7 0.15 -7.42 1.94
CA TYR A 7 -1.10 -6.69 1.89
C TYR A 7 -1.22 -5.96 0.56
N TYR A 8 -2.45 -5.84 0.08
CA TYR A 8 -2.76 -5.18 -1.17
C TYR A 8 -3.63 -3.96 -0.88
N VAL A 9 -3.16 -2.78 -1.27
CA VAL A 9 -3.92 -1.53 -1.14
C VAL A 9 -4.27 -1.01 -2.53
N GLN A 10 -5.38 -0.30 -2.62
CA GLN A 10 -5.77 0.42 -3.83
C GLN A 10 -5.67 1.92 -3.57
N ILE A 11 -4.95 2.63 -4.44
CA ILE A 11 -4.88 4.10 -4.39
C ILE A 11 -6.20 4.67 -4.88
N THR A 12 -7.11 4.97 -3.96
CA THR A 12 -8.38 5.65 -4.24
C THR A 12 -8.30 7.16 -4.00
N LYS A 13 -7.30 7.61 -3.25
CA LYS A 13 -7.06 9.01 -2.88
C LYS A 13 -5.63 9.41 -3.21
N ASP A 14 -5.42 10.69 -3.50
CA ASP A 14 -4.07 11.26 -3.57
C ASP A 14 -3.39 11.18 -2.21
N GLY A 15 -2.06 11.12 -2.23
CA GLY A 15 -1.27 11.16 -1.00
C GLY A 15 -1.33 12.53 -0.35
N GLU A 16 -1.41 12.56 0.97
CA GLU A 16 -1.36 13.80 1.72
C GLU A 16 0.08 14.31 1.76
N LYS A 17 0.31 15.49 1.19
CA LYS A 17 1.64 16.09 1.16
C LYS A 17 2.04 16.49 2.58
N LEU A 18 3.03 15.81 3.13
CA LEU A 18 3.64 16.20 4.39
C LEU A 18 4.38 17.53 4.19
N LYS A 19 4.09 18.50 5.07
CA LYS A 19 4.78 19.79 5.09
C LYS A 19 6.23 19.63 5.56
N GLU A 20 6.47 18.63 6.42
CA GLU A 20 7.81 18.24 6.83
C GLU A 20 8.49 17.49 5.68
N LYS A 21 9.58 18.09 5.21
CA LYS A 21 10.48 17.44 4.26
C LYS A 21 11.19 16.32 4.98
N ASN A 22 11.39 15.20 4.30
CA ASN A 22 12.23 14.13 4.83
C ASN A 22 13.67 14.63 5.06
N VAL A 23 14.49 13.85 5.76
CA VAL A 23 15.92 14.13 6.01
C VAL A 23 16.72 14.48 4.74
N ASN A 24 16.23 14.10 3.56
CA ASN A 24 16.86 14.40 2.27
C ASN A 24 16.36 15.71 1.61
N GLY A 25 15.38 16.41 2.21
CA GLY A 25 14.77 17.61 1.64
C GLY A 25 13.65 17.34 0.62
N ASP A 26 13.34 16.06 0.38
CA ASP A 26 12.27 15.65 -0.54
C ASP A 26 10.88 15.82 0.07
N THR A 27 9.90 16.06 -0.80
CA THR A 27 8.48 16.07 -0.43
C THR A 27 8.01 14.64 -0.22
N THR A 28 7.51 14.36 0.98
CA THR A 28 6.92 13.07 1.32
C THR A 28 5.41 13.14 1.21
N TYR A 29 4.81 12.11 0.65
CA TYR A 29 3.38 11.91 0.58
C TYR A 29 3.01 10.77 1.51
N GLU A 30 2.07 11.02 2.41
CA GLU A 30 1.52 10.01 3.30
C GLU A 30 0.26 9.41 2.69
N TYR A 31 0.15 8.09 2.76
CA TYR A 31 -1.00 7.33 2.31
C TYR A 31 -1.53 6.50 3.46
N LYS A 32 -2.81 6.71 3.76
CA LYS A 32 -3.54 5.95 4.76
C LYS A 32 -4.73 5.26 4.10
N LEU A 33 -4.56 3.99 3.74
CA LEU A 33 -5.52 3.24 2.93
C LEU A 33 -5.78 1.86 3.56
N PRO A 34 -7.01 1.33 3.46
CA PRO A 34 -7.30 -0.03 3.86
C PRO A 34 -6.59 -1.01 2.91
N GLY A 35 -5.78 -1.89 3.47
CA GLY A 35 -5.11 -2.98 2.77
C GLY A 35 -5.78 -4.31 3.03
N PHE A 36 -5.77 -5.19 2.03
CA PHE A 36 -6.34 -6.52 2.12
C PHE A 36 -5.23 -7.56 2.01
N ASP A 37 -5.17 -8.49 2.96
CA ASP A 37 -4.28 -9.65 2.84
C ASP A 37 -4.78 -10.61 1.75
N LYS A 38 -3.97 -11.60 1.36
CA LYS A 38 -4.39 -12.71 0.48
C LYS A 38 -5.69 -13.39 0.92
N ASP A 39 -6.00 -13.38 2.21
CA ASP A 39 -7.25 -13.94 2.75
C ASP A 39 -8.45 -12.98 2.70
N GLY A 40 -8.27 -11.76 2.19
CA GLY A 40 -9.31 -10.73 2.11
C GLY A 40 -9.58 -10.05 3.46
N LYS A 41 -8.66 -10.18 4.41
CA LYS A 41 -8.73 -9.51 5.71
C LYS A 41 -8.28 -8.07 5.55
N GLU A 42 -9.17 -7.14 5.87
CA GLU A 42 -8.88 -5.71 5.89
C GLU A 42 -7.95 -5.37 7.06
N LYS A 43 -6.96 -4.52 6.79
CA LYS A 43 -6.04 -3.96 7.76
C LYS A 43 -5.65 -2.56 7.29
N GLU A 44 -5.74 -1.58 8.17
CA GLU A 44 -5.29 -0.22 7.86
C GLU A 44 -3.78 -0.23 7.60
N MET A 45 -3.39 0.26 6.42
CA MET A 45 -1.99 0.38 6.01
C MET A 45 -1.64 1.85 5.86
N GLU A 46 -0.65 2.26 6.64
CA GLU A 46 -0.07 3.59 6.59
C GLU A 46 1.35 3.46 6.03
N PHE A 47 1.62 4.18 4.95
CA PHE A 47 2.93 4.21 4.34
C PHE A 47 3.19 5.56 3.69
N THR A 48 4.47 5.90 3.60
CA THR A 48 4.91 7.14 2.97
C THR A 48 5.64 6.85 1.66
N ALA A 49 5.52 7.79 0.72
CA ALA A 49 6.20 7.73 -0.56
C ALA A 49 6.85 9.08 -0.88
N LEU A 50 8.03 9.06 -1.49
CA LEU A 50 8.73 10.27 -1.94
C LEU A 50 8.13 10.85 -3.23
N LYS A 51 7.13 10.18 -3.81
CA LYS A 51 6.47 10.55 -5.07
C LYS A 51 4.97 10.34 -4.95
N ASN A 52 4.19 11.11 -5.72
CA ASN A 52 2.75 10.88 -5.80
C ASN A 52 2.48 9.60 -6.62
N LEU A 53 1.73 8.68 -6.05
CA LEU A 53 1.30 7.43 -6.67
C LEU A 53 0.11 7.65 -7.59
N ARG A 54 0.01 6.83 -8.63
CA ARG A 54 -1.07 6.95 -9.62
C ARG A 54 -2.39 6.52 -8.98
N LYS A 55 -3.46 7.31 -9.21
CA LYS A 55 -4.83 6.94 -8.84
C LYS A 55 -5.25 5.64 -9.53
N GLU A 56 -6.01 4.82 -8.84
CA GLU A 56 -6.47 3.50 -9.29
C GLU A 56 -5.35 2.47 -9.49
N ALA A 57 -4.11 2.79 -9.10
CA ALA A 57 -3.04 1.81 -9.01
C ALA A 57 -3.24 0.92 -7.79
N PHE A 58 -2.77 -0.32 -7.90
CA PHE A 58 -2.73 -1.25 -6.78
C PHE A 58 -1.30 -1.35 -6.29
N LEU A 59 -1.11 -1.39 -4.97
CA LEU A 59 0.21 -1.58 -4.39
C LEU A 59 0.21 -2.82 -3.51
N ARG A 60 1.29 -3.56 -3.61
CA ARG A 60 1.61 -4.69 -2.76
C ARG A 60 2.57 -4.23 -1.67
N ILE A 61 2.09 -4.20 -0.44
CA ILE A 61 2.85 -3.83 0.76
C ILE A 61 3.41 -5.09 1.42
N TYR A 62 4.72 -5.10 1.60
CA TYR A 62 5.43 -6.12 2.37
C TYR A 62 5.51 -5.68 3.82
N TYR A 63 4.68 -6.29 4.65
CA TYR A 63 4.67 -6.07 6.08
C TYR A 63 5.47 -7.17 6.78
N SER A 64 6.23 -6.79 7.80
CA SER A 64 6.96 -7.72 8.65
C SER A 64 6.63 -7.43 10.09
N GLU A 65 6.11 -8.41 10.83
CA GLU A 65 5.71 -8.22 12.24
C GLU A 65 6.82 -7.62 13.12
N LYS A 66 8.09 -7.83 12.78
CA LYS A 66 9.24 -7.28 13.52
C LYS A 66 9.62 -5.85 13.16
N LYS A 67 9.33 -5.39 11.93
CA LYS A 67 9.82 -4.10 11.39
C LYS A 67 8.71 -3.17 10.89
N GLY A 68 7.47 -3.64 10.79
CA GLY A 68 6.38 -2.93 10.13
C GLY A 68 6.45 -3.06 8.61
N VAL A 69 6.04 -2.00 7.90
CA VAL A 69 6.11 -1.92 6.44
C VAL A 69 7.58 -1.88 6.00
N LYS A 70 8.02 -2.93 5.30
CA LYS A 70 9.38 -3.00 4.72
C LYS A 70 9.48 -2.22 3.42
N SER A 71 8.53 -2.47 2.53
CA SER A 71 8.51 -1.92 1.18
C SER A 71 7.11 -2.07 0.58
N TRP A 72 6.87 -1.33 -0.48
CA TRP A 72 5.68 -1.44 -1.29
C TRP A 72 6.08 -1.46 -2.77
N GLU A 73 5.30 -2.15 -3.59
CA GLU A 73 5.51 -2.24 -5.03
C GLU A 73 4.20 -1.97 -5.76
N GLU A 74 4.26 -1.22 -6.87
CA GLU A 74 3.09 -1.02 -7.73
C GLU A 74 2.85 -2.28 -8.55
N VAL A 75 1.64 -2.84 -8.44
CA VAL A 75 1.21 -4.06 -9.13
C VAL A 75 -0.03 -3.78 -9.95
N LYS A 76 -0.24 -4.58 -11.00
CA LYS A 76 -1.45 -4.44 -11.82
C LYS A 76 -2.62 -5.17 -11.17
N LYS A 77 -3.85 -4.76 -11.51
CA LYS A 77 -5.06 -5.48 -11.08
C LYS A 77 -4.95 -6.96 -11.38
N ASP A 78 -4.36 -7.33 -12.52
CA ASP A 78 -4.21 -8.71 -12.96
C ASP A 78 -3.40 -9.59 -11.99
N GLU A 79 -2.40 -9.00 -11.33
CA GLU A 79 -1.52 -9.69 -10.38
C GLU A 79 -2.13 -9.86 -8.99
N LEU A 80 -3.26 -9.21 -8.73
CA LEU A 80 -3.94 -9.35 -7.44
C LEU A 80 -4.57 -10.74 -7.30
N PRO A 81 -4.52 -11.33 -6.10
CA PRO A 81 -5.25 -12.55 -5.81
C PRO A 81 -6.76 -12.34 -6.01
N THR A 82 -7.46 -13.38 -6.48
CA THR A 82 -8.90 -13.33 -6.77
C THR A 82 -9.71 -12.83 -5.57
N LYS A 83 -9.39 -13.30 -4.36
CA LYS A 83 -10.04 -12.85 -3.12
C LYS A 83 -9.94 -11.33 -2.90
N VAL A 84 -8.79 -10.73 -3.24
CA VAL A 84 -8.57 -9.29 -3.10
C VAL A 84 -9.34 -8.52 -4.17
N LYS A 85 -9.35 -9.02 -5.41
CA LYS A 85 -10.16 -8.44 -6.50
C LYS A 85 -11.64 -8.39 -6.13
N GLU A 86 -12.17 -9.48 -5.56
CA GLU A 86 -13.56 -9.58 -5.09
C GLU A 86 -13.84 -8.58 -3.96
N LYS A 87 -12.91 -8.41 -3.01
CA LYS A 87 -13.06 -7.44 -1.90
C LYS A 87 -13.00 -5.99 -2.37
N LEU A 88 -12.10 -5.70 -3.31
CA LEU A 88 -11.94 -4.36 -3.90
C LEU A 88 -13.04 -4.02 -4.93
N LYS A 89 -13.96 -4.96 -5.22
CA LYS A 89 -15.05 -4.81 -6.20
C LYS A 89 -14.54 -4.27 -7.54
N VAL A 90 -13.41 -4.78 -8.01
CA VAL A 90 -12.87 -4.44 -9.33
C VAL A 90 -13.64 -5.26 -10.36
N ASP A 91 -14.67 -4.66 -10.96
CA ASP A 91 -15.41 -5.20 -12.11
C ASP A 91 -14.54 -5.27 -13.38
#